data_AF-A0A0E3UUZ1-F1
#
_entry.id   AF-A0A0E3UUZ1-F1
#
_cell.length_a   1.000
_cell.length_b   1.000
_cell.length_c   1.000
_cell.angle_alpha   90.00
_cell.angle_beta   90.00
_cell.angle_gamma   90.00
#
_symmetry.space_group_name_H-M   'P 1'
#
loop_
_entity.id
_entity.type
_entity.pdbx_description
1 polymer ?
#
loop_
_entity_poly.entity_id
_entity_poly.type
_entity_poly.pdbx_seq_one_letter_code
_entity_poly.pdbx_strand_id
1 'polypeptide(L)'
;MNRREALSAVSWILGGALVSADLLVSCTSKSPKVNDLFNQDQVAFLNEVGDTILPATSTPGAKAADVGSLMAVMVQDCYTKEDQDIFIEGISKIDEESEEMFGKKFLKLDAKQRTALLTAIDKEQREYMATKKPEEPNHYFRMMKELTMFGFFTSEVGATQALRYVEVPGRYDGCMPYKKGDRAWAT
;
A
#
# COMPACT_ATOMS: atom_id res chain seq x y z
N MET A 1 -0.59 -36.62 -49.37
CA MET A 1 -0.75 -35.68 -48.24
C MET A 1 -0.47 -36.44 -46.95
N ASN A 2 0.68 -36.19 -46.31
CA ASN A 2 1.09 -36.91 -45.11
C ASN A 2 0.26 -36.42 -43.91
N ARG A 3 -0.45 -37.33 -43.26
CA ARG A 3 -1.33 -37.01 -42.12
C ARG A 3 -0.60 -36.30 -40.98
N ARG A 4 0.70 -36.56 -40.82
CA ARG A 4 1.57 -35.92 -39.82
C ARG A 4 1.81 -34.43 -40.11
N GLU A 5 1.99 -34.05 -41.37
CA GLU A 5 2.22 -32.65 -41.77
C GLU A 5 0.95 -31.82 -41.60
N ALA A 6 -0.22 -32.41 -41.92
CA ALA A 6 -1.51 -31.76 -41.71
C ALA A 6 -1.78 -31.52 -40.21
N LEU A 7 -1.50 -32.50 -39.35
CA LEU A 7 -1.66 -32.35 -37.90
C LEU A 7 -0.68 -31.34 -37.31
N SER A 8 0.58 -31.31 -37.75
CA SER A 8 1.53 -30.30 -37.27
C SER A 8 1.13 -28.88 -37.69
N ALA A 9 0.66 -28.70 -38.93
CA ALA A 9 0.24 -27.39 -39.42
C ALA A 9 -0.98 -26.86 -38.65
N VAL A 10 -1.95 -27.73 -38.35
CA VAL A 10 -3.14 -27.37 -37.55
C VAL A 10 -2.76 -27.02 -36.10
N SER A 11 -1.80 -27.73 -35.49
CA SER A 11 -1.29 -27.40 -34.15
C SER A 11 -0.57 -26.05 -34.08
N TRP A 12 0.18 -25.66 -35.11
CA TRP A 12 0.82 -24.34 -35.16
C TRP A 12 -0.20 -23.20 -35.31
N ILE A 13 -1.25 -23.40 -36.11
CA ILE A 13 -2.30 -22.39 -36.33
C ILE A 13 -3.16 -22.21 -35.08
N LEU A 14 -3.57 -23.30 -34.42
CA LEU A 14 -4.37 -23.23 -33.19
C LEU A 14 -3.56 -22.83 -31.95
N GLY A 15 -2.30 -23.27 -31.87
CA GLY A 15 -1.41 -22.91 -30.76
C GLY A 15 -0.92 -21.46 -30.82
N GLY A 16 -0.73 -20.90 -32.03
CA GLY A 16 -0.30 -19.51 -32.21
C GLY A 16 -1.41 -18.48 -31.94
N ALA A 17 -2.67 -18.82 -32.19
CA ALA A 17 -3.79 -17.89 -32.05
C ALA A 17 -4.24 -17.65 -30.59
N LEU A 18 -3.96 -18.58 -29.68
CA LEU A 18 -4.38 -18.47 -28.28
C LEU A 18 -3.43 -17.64 -27.41
N VAL A 19 -2.18 -17.44 -27.84
CA VAL A 19 -1.16 -16.72 -27.03
C VAL A 19 -1.09 -15.23 -27.34
N SER A 20 -1.69 -14.76 -28.44
CA SER A 20 -1.52 -13.37 -28.89
C SER A 20 -2.55 -12.37 -28.36
N ALA A 21 -3.73 -12.81 -27.92
CA ALA A 21 -4.79 -11.88 -27.51
C ALA A 21 -4.51 -11.26 -26.13
N ASP A 22 -4.14 -12.08 -25.14
CA ASP A 22 -3.92 -11.60 -23.77
C ASP A 22 -2.65 -10.75 -23.63
N LEU A 23 -1.60 -11.05 -24.42
CA LEU A 23 -0.36 -10.29 -24.39
C LEU A 23 -0.49 -8.90 -25.04
N LEU A 24 -1.39 -8.73 -26.03
CA LEU A 24 -1.62 -7.45 -26.70
C LEU A 24 -2.58 -6.54 -25.94
N VAL A 25 -3.54 -7.09 -25.19
CA VAL A 25 -4.45 -6.30 -24.35
C VAL A 25 -3.71 -5.64 -23.16
N SER A 26 -2.64 -6.29 -22.67
CA SER A 26 -1.82 -5.78 -21.55
C SER A 26 -1.06 -4.48 -21.83
N CYS A 27 -0.90 -4.06 -23.10
CA CYS A 27 -0.14 -2.84 -23.43
C CYS A 27 -1.00 -1.58 -23.58
N THR A 28 -2.34 -1.68 -23.46
CA THR A 28 -3.26 -0.55 -23.68
C THR A 28 -4.43 -0.47 -22.72
N SER A 29 -4.63 -1.43 -21.82
CA SER A 29 -5.72 -1.39 -20.84
C SER A 29 -5.43 -0.41 -19.71
N LYS A 30 -6.34 0.55 -19.48
CA LYS A 30 -6.37 1.35 -18.25
C LYS A 30 -6.45 0.41 -17.05
N SER A 31 -5.69 0.72 -16.01
CA SER A 31 -5.65 -0.08 -14.79
C SER A 31 -7.05 -0.20 -14.19
N PRO A 32 -7.48 -1.41 -13.78
CA PRO A 32 -8.83 -1.62 -13.27
C PRO A 32 -9.15 -0.67 -12.12
N LYS A 33 -10.36 -0.10 -12.13
CA LYS A 33 -10.85 0.67 -10.99
C LYS A 33 -11.06 -0.25 -9.79
N VAL A 34 -10.64 0.22 -8.62
CA VAL A 34 -10.96 -0.41 -7.33
C VAL A 34 -12.27 0.18 -6.82
N ASN A 35 -12.45 1.49 -6.99
CA ASN A 35 -13.68 2.22 -6.68
C ASN A 35 -13.76 3.50 -7.53
N ASP A 36 -14.56 4.49 -7.13
CA ASP A 36 -14.74 5.71 -7.93
C ASP A 36 -13.52 6.63 -7.91
N LEU A 37 -12.71 6.56 -6.83
CA LEU A 37 -11.55 7.41 -6.60
C LEU A 37 -10.21 6.75 -6.98
N PHE A 38 -10.10 5.42 -6.83
CA PHE A 38 -8.83 4.69 -6.93
C PHE A 38 -8.84 3.60 -8.00
N ASN A 39 -7.68 3.36 -8.59
CA ASN A 39 -7.38 2.21 -9.46
C ASN A 39 -6.34 1.28 -8.82
N GLN A 40 -6.11 0.13 -9.45
CA GLN A 40 -5.18 -0.86 -8.89
C GLN A 40 -3.71 -0.41 -8.83
N ASP A 41 -3.27 0.46 -9.73
CA ASP A 41 -1.88 0.96 -9.67
C ASP A 41 -1.69 1.87 -8.46
N GLN A 42 -2.70 2.68 -8.11
CA GLN A 42 -2.68 3.51 -6.91
C GLN A 42 -2.70 2.66 -5.63
N VAL A 43 -3.46 1.57 -5.61
CA VAL A 43 -3.44 0.63 -4.48
C VAL A 43 -2.07 -0.05 -4.35
N ALA A 44 -1.48 -0.51 -5.46
CA ALA A 44 -0.14 -1.08 -5.46
C ALA A 44 0.91 -0.06 -4.98
N PHE A 45 0.78 1.21 -5.41
CA PHE A 45 1.61 2.31 -4.94
C PHE A 45 1.47 2.53 -3.43
N LEU A 46 0.25 2.64 -2.92
CA LEU A 46 -0.01 2.85 -1.49
C LEU A 46 0.48 1.66 -0.63
N ASN A 47 0.44 0.45 -1.17
CA ASN A 47 1.04 -0.72 -0.53
C ASN A 47 2.56 -0.58 -0.39
N GLU A 48 3.27 -0.07 -1.41
CA GLU A 48 4.72 0.20 -1.32
C GLU A 48 5.05 1.36 -0.37
N VAL A 49 4.20 2.39 -0.33
CA VAL A 49 4.31 3.47 0.67
C VAL A 49 4.14 2.91 2.07
N GLY A 50 3.09 2.12 2.30
CA GLY A 50 2.80 1.46 3.57
C GLY A 50 3.94 0.55 4.02
N ASP A 51 4.48 -0.28 3.12
CA ASP A 51 5.62 -1.16 3.43
C ASP A 51 6.90 -0.37 3.71
N THR A 52 7.08 0.80 3.10
CA THR A 52 8.23 1.66 3.42
C THR A 52 8.08 2.27 4.83
N ILE A 53 6.85 2.60 5.25
CA ILE A 53 6.54 3.11 6.59
C ILE A 53 6.70 2.00 7.64
N LEU A 54 6.21 0.80 7.34
CA LEU A 54 6.24 -0.36 8.22
C LEU A 54 6.72 -1.60 7.46
N PRO A 55 8.04 -1.74 7.26
CA PRO A 55 8.60 -2.84 6.46
C PRO A 55 8.55 -4.16 7.20
N ALA A 56 8.54 -5.25 6.43
CA ALA A 56 8.70 -6.59 6.97
C ALA A 56 10.04 -6.72 7.71
N THR A 57 10.00 -7.29 8.91
CA THR A 57 11.19 -7.59 9.71
C THR A 57 11.12 -9.05 10.20
N SER A 58 11.02 -9.28 11.51
CA SER A 58 10.65 -10.58 12.09
C SER A 58 9.15 -10.83 12.07
N THR A 59 8.37 -9.84 11.64
CA THR A 59 6.92 -9.87 11.44
C THR A 59 6.61 -9.40 10.01
N PRO A 60 5.43 -9.73 9.46
CA PRO A 60 4.97 -9.17 8.19
C PRO A 60 4.97 -7.63 8.20
N GLY A 61 5.21 -7.03 7.04
CA GLY A 61 5.11 -5.58 6.82
C GLY A 61 3.70 -5.15 6.42
N ALA A 62 3.46 -3.85 6.32
CA ALA A 62 2.13 -3.31 6.02
C ALA A 62 1.57 -3.79 4.68
N LYS A 63 2.40 -4.00 3.65
CA LYS A 63 1.93 -4.52 2.36
C LYS A 63 1.35 -5.93 2.47
N ALA A 64 1.82 -6.75 3.42
CA ALA A 64 1.25 -8.08 3.64
C ALA A 64 -0.19 -8.05 4.16
N ALA A 65 -0.64 -6.90 4.69
CA ALA A 65 -2.01 -6.66 5.14
C ALA A 65 -2.88 -5.96 4.07
N ASP A 66 -2.37 -5.75 2.85
CA ASP A 66 -3.05 -5.02 1.77
C ASP A 66 -3.60 -3.64 2.20
N VAL A 67 -2.78 -2.89 2.94
CA VAL A 67 -3.18 -1.58 3.49
C VAL A 67 -3.59 -0.58 2.42
N GLY A 68 -3.10 -0.71 1.18
CA GLY A 68 -3.49 0.14 0.05
C GLY A 68 -4.97 -0.01 -0.31
N SER A 69 -5.50 -1.23 -0.30
CA SER A 69 -6.92 -1.49 -0.55
C SER A 69 -7.79 -0.91 0.56
N LEU A 70 -7.36 -1.06 1.83
CA LEU A 70 -8.05 -0.45 2.95
C LEU A 70 -8.08 1.07 2.83
N MET A 71 -6.94 1.71 2.49
CA MET A 71 -6.89 3.15 2.27
C MET A 71 -7.89 3.59 1.21
N ALA A 72 -7.99 2.87 0.09
CA ALA A 72 -8.93 3.21 -0.97
C ALA A 72 -10.39 3.20 -0.49
N VAL A 73 -10.78 2.21 0.32
CA VAL A 73 -12.12 2.12 0.93
C VAL A 73 -12.33 3.22 1.96
N MET A 74 -11.41 3.37 2.92
CA MET A 74 -11.52 4.34 4.02
C MET A 74 -11.60 5.79 3.50
N VAL A 75 -10.77 6.14 2.51
CA VAL A 75 -10.77 7.49 1.94
C VAL A 75 -12.05 7.76 1.17
N GLN A 76 -12.56 6.79 0.40
CA GLN A 76 -13.81 7.00 -0.32
C GLN A 76 -15.03 7.12 0.60
N ASP A 77 -15.12 6.25 1.60
CA ASP A 77 -16.36 6.06 2.35
C ASP A 77 -16.41 6.90 3.64
N CYS A 78 -15.25 7.34 4.16
CA CYS A 78 -15.18 8.00 5.47
C CYS A 78 -14.59 9.41 5.45
N TYR A 79 -13.92 9.85 4.37
CA TYR A 79 -13.33 11.19 4.31
C TYR A 79 -14.26 12.19 3.61
N THR A 80 -14.12 13.48 3.96
CA THR A 80 -14.80 14.55 3.23
C THR A 80 -14.20 14.70 1.84
N LYS A 81 -14.88 15.42 0.95
CA LYS A 81 -14.37 15.61 -0.42
C LYS A 81 -13.03 16.35 -0.44
N GLU A 82 -12.86 17.31 0.46
CA GLU A 82 -11.62 18.07 0.61
C GLU A 82 -10.47 17.15 1.01
N ASP A 83 -10.67 16.30 2.01
CA ASP A 83 -9.67 15.32 2.48
C ASP A 83 -9.37 14.24 1.42
N GLN A 84 -10.37 13.82 0.64
CA GLN A 84 -10.17 12.92 -0.49
C GLN A 84 -9.23 13.53 -1.54
N ASP A 85 -9.47 14.80 -1.89
CA ASP A 85 -8.66 15.49 -2.89
C ASP A 85 -7.21 15.68 -2.41
N ILE A 86 -7.01 16.04 -1.13
CA ILE A 86 -5.68 16.13 -0.51
C ILE A 86 -4.95 14.79 -0.55
N PHE A 87 -5.65 13.69 -0.23
CA PHE A 87 -5.05 12.36 -0.21
C PHE A 87 -4.61 11.92 -1.61
N ILE A 88 -5.48 12.11 -2.62
CA ILE A 88 -5.21 11.75 -4.01
C ILE A 88 -4.08 12.62 -4.60
N GLU A 89 -4.09 13.92 -4.32
CA GLU A 89 -2.99 14.82 -4.70
C GLU A 89 -1.67 14.38 -4.06
N GLY A 90 -1.73 13.92 -2.81
CA GLY A 90 -0.60 13.37 -2.07
C GLY A 90 0.11 12.19 -2.76
N ILE A 91 -0.62 11.37 -3.52
CA ILE A 91 -0.02 10.27 -4.30
C ILE A 91 0.92 10.85 -5.36
N SER A 92 0.48 11.90 -6.06
CA SER A 92 1.29 12.57 -7.09
C SER A 92 2.46 13.32 -6.47
N LYS A 93 2.26 13.99 -5.33
CA LYS A 93 3.32 14.74 -4.63
C LYS A 93 4.50 13.87 -4.23
N ILE A 94 4.26 12.66 -3.73
CA ILE A 94 5.34 11.71 -3.42
C ILE A 94 6.18 11.39 -4.67
N ASP A 95 5.54 11.22 -5.83
CA ASP A 95 6.22 10.96 -7.09
C ASP A 95 7.00 12.18 -7.60
N GLU A 96 6.48 13.38 -7.41
CA GLU A 96 7.16 14.65 -7.74
C GLU A 96 8.41 14.85 -6.87
N GLU A 97 8.29 14.70 -5.56
CA GLU A 97 9.42 14.81 -4.63
C GLU A 97 10.46 13.70 -4.84
N SER A 98 10.01 12.49 -5.21
CA SER A 98 10.89 11.39 -5.60
C SER A 98 11.72 11.74 -6.84
N GLU A 99 11.11 12.39 -7.84
CA GLU A 99 11.82 12.86 -9.03
C GLU A 99 12.76 14.02 -8.73
N GLU A 100 12.38 14.94 -7.85
CA GLU A 100 13.23 16.05 -7.41
C GLU A 100 14.47 15.54 -6.65
N MET A 101 14.30 14.62 -5.71
CA MET A 101 15.39 14.11 -4.88
C MET A 101 16.30 13.10 -5.60
N PHE A 102 15.73 12.26 -6.48
CA PHE A 102 16.43 11.09 -7.01
C PHE A 102 16.32 10.91 -8.53
N GLY A 103 15.58 11.76 -9.23
CA GLY A 103 15.39 11.68 -10.69
C GLY A 103 14.59 10.45 -11.15
N LYS A 104 13.82 9.82 -10.26
CA LYS A 104 13.01 8.62 -10.53
C LYS A 104 11.69 8.70 -9.80
N LYS A 105 10.63 8.13 -10.38
CA LYS A 105 9.36 7.87 -9.68
C LYS A 105 9.54 6.94 -8.46
N PHE A 106 8.67 7.05 -7.47
CA PHE A 106 8.77 6.37 -6.17
C PHE A 106 8.91 4.84 -6.31
N LEU A 107 8.10 4.24 -7.19
CA LEU A 107 8.13 2.79 -7.43
C LEU A 107 9.47 2.29 -8.01
N LYS A 108 10.25 3.17 -8.65
CA LYS A 108 11.57 2.86 -9.22
C LYS A 108 12.74 3.11 -8.27
N LEU A 109 12.48 3.66 -7.08
CA LEU A 109 13.48 3.84 -6.04
C LEU A 109 13.83 2.50 -5.38
N ASP A 110 15.06 2.36 -4.93
CA ASP A 110 15.43 1.27 -4.02
C ASP A 110 14.93 1.52 -2.58
N ALA A 111 14.99 0.51 -1.73
CA ALA A 111 14.47 0.60 -0.36
C ALA A 111 15.09 1.74 0.46
N LYS A 112 16.41 2.00 0.31
CA LYS A 112 17.08 3.08 1.07
C LYS A 112 16.63 4.45 0.57
N GLN A 113 16.48 4.60 -0.74
CA GLN A 113 15.96 5.83 -1.35
C GLN A 113 14.52 6.10 -0.93
N ARG A 114 13.64 5.07 -0.93
CA ARG A 114 12.25 5.21 -0.46
C ARG A 114 12.20 5.63 1.02
N THR A 115 12.99 4.99 1.88
CA THR A 115 13.06 5.37 3.30
C THR A 115 13.55 6.80 3.46
N ALA A 116 14.59 7.21 2.72
CA ALA A 116 15.10 8.57 2.78
C ALA A 116 14.05 9.61 2.34
N LEU A 117 13.34 9.36 1.24
CA LEU A 117 12.24 10.19 0.75
C LEU A 117 11.14 10.34 1.82
N LEU A 118 10.57 9.22 2.26
CA LEU A 118 9.43 9.26 3.19
C LEU A 118 9.83 9.80 4.57
N THR A 119 11.10 9.69 4.97
CA THR A 119 11.62 10.32 6.21
C THR A 119 11.69 11.84 6.07
N ALA A 120 12.06 12.36 4.88
CA ALA A 120 12.06 13.79 4.61
C ALA A 120 10.62 14.35 4.65
N ILE A 121 9.69 13.69 3.97
CA ILE A 121 8.26 14.02 4.01
C ILE A 121 7.69 13.92 5.42
N ASP A 122 8.06 12.89 6.20
CA ASP A 122 7.61 12.74 7.57
C ASP A 122 8.11 13.88 8.47
N LYS A 123 9.30 14.41 8.20
CA LYS A 123 9.83 15.56 8.91
C LYS A 123 9.01 16.82 8.57
N GLU A 124 8.79 17.08 7.29
CA GLU A 124 7.98 18.21 6.82
C GLU A 124 6.57 18.17 7.42
N GLN A 125 5.88 17.04 7.31
CA GLN A 125 4.52 16.95 7.85
C GLN A 125 4.49 17.20 9.35
N ARG A 126 5.48 16.72 10.11
CA ARG A 126 5.52 16.95 11.56
C ARG A 126 5.70 18.42 11.89
N GLU A 127 6.53 19.13 11.14
CA GLU A 127 6.74 20.57 11.29
C GLU A 127 5.45 21.32 10.95
N TYR A 128 4.82 21.00 9.81
CA TYR A 128 3.52 21.56 9.43
C TYR A 128 2.45 21.32 10.50
N MET A 129 2.25 20.08 10.92
CA MET A 129 1.22 19.69 11.89
C MET A 129 1.45 20.32 13.28
N ALA A 130 2.69 20.67 13.63
CA ALA A 130 3.00 21.34 14.89
C ALA A 130 2.60 22.82 14.89
N THR A 131 2.58 23.46 13.72
CA THR A 131 2.30 24.90 13.59
C THR A 131 0.96 25.22 12.93
N LYS A 132 0.30 24.22 12.33
CA LYS A 132 -0.95 24.44 11.59
C LYS A 132 -2.06 24.97 12.50
N LYS A 133 -2.94 25.76 11.92
CA LYS A 133 -4.19 26.18 12.55
C LYS A 133 -5.24 25.06 12.47
N PRO A 134 -6.23 25.03 13.39
CA PRO A 134 -7.28 24.02 13.36
C PRO A 134 -8.08 23.95 12.06
N GLU A 135 -8.20 25.07 11.35
CA GLU A 135 -8.95 25.18 10.09
C GLU A 135 -8.15 24.71 8.87
N GLU A 136 -6.83 24.55 9.01
CA GLU A 136 -5.97 24.09 7.92
C GLU A 136 -6.05 22.57 7.78
N PRO A 137 -6.03 22.06 6.53
CA PRO A 137 -6.16 20.63 6.27
C PRO A 137 -5.03 19.81 6.91
N ASN A 138 -5.23 18.50 7.00
CA ASN A 138 -4.15 17.60 7.38
C ASN A 138 -3.16 17.43 6.23
N HIS A 139 -1.89 17.21 6.57
CA HIS A 139 -0.89 16.87 5.56
C HIS A 139 -1.20 15.50 4.95
N TYR A 140 -1.11 15.37 3.62
CA TYR A 140 -1.44 14.13 2.91
C TYR A 140 -0.68 12.90 3.47
N PHE A 141 0.62 13.06 3.76
CA PHE A 141 1.44 11.97 4.30
C PHE A 141 1.05 11.58 5.74
N ARG A 142 0.52 12.52 6.53
CA ARG A 142 -0.02 12.23 7.87
C ARG A 142 -1.19 11.25 7.75
N MET A 143 -2.09 11.49 6.80
CA MET A 143 -3.25 10.64 6.52
C MET A 143 -2.82 9.24 6.07
N MET A 144 -1.89 9.15 5.11
CA MET A 144 -1.34 7.87 4.64
C MET A 144 -0.67 7.08 5.77
N LYS A 145 0.11 7.76 6.62
CA LYS A 145 0.79 7.12 7.76
C LYS A 145 -0.19 6.60 8.81
N GLU A 146 -1.21 7.39 9.14
CA GLU A 146 -2.26 6.96 10.08
C GLU A 146 -3.04 5.77 9.55
N LEU A 147 -3.47 5.80 8.28
CA LEU A 147 -4.17 4.67 7.66
C LEU A 147 -3.28 3.44 7.52
N THR A 148 -1.97 3.60 7.28
CA THR A 148 -1.02 2.48 7.29
C THR A 148 -1.02 1.80 8.65
N MET A 149 -0.91 2.59 9.73
CA MET A 149 -0.85 2.03 11.07
C MET A 149 -2.18 1.41 11.50
N PHE A 150 -3.28 2.10 11.23
CA PHE A 150 -4.62 1.60 11.48
C PHE A 150 -4.87 0.30 10.72
N GLY A 151 -4.58 0.28 9.43
CA GLY A 151 -4.84 -0.88 8.59
C GLY A 151 -4.00 -2.08 8.93
N PHE A 152 -2.71 -1.88 9.22
CA PHE A 152 -1.87 -3.00 9.61
C PHE A 152 -2.30 -3.58 10.96
N PHE A 153 -2.46 -2.76 12.00
CA PHE A 153 -2.75 -3.29 13.35
C PHE A 153 -4.18 -3.77 13.57
N THR A 154 -5.12 -3.44 12.67
CA THR A 154 -6.47 -4.02 12.65
C THR A 154 -6.60 -5.22 11.71
N SER A 155 -5.57 -5.53 10.91
CA SER A 155 -5.54 -6.73 10.07
C SER A 155 -5.25 -8.00 10.86
N GLU A 156 -5.64 -9.15 10.32
CA GLU A 156 -5.31 -10.46 10.91
C GLU A 156 -3.81 -10.64 11.09
N VAL A 157 -3.00 -10.30 10.09
CA VAL A 157 -1.54 -10.46 10.15
C VAL A 157 -0.91 -9.53 11.19
N GLY A 158 -1.39 -8.30 11.32
CA GLY A 158 -0.91 -7.37 12.36
C GLY A 158 -1.33 -7.83 13.75
N ALA A 159 -2.60 -8.20 13.95
CA ALA A 159 -3.13 -8.60 15.25
C ALA A 159 -2.51 -9.92 15.76
N THR A 160 -2.34 -10.92 14.88
CA THR A 160 -1.92 -12.27 15.28
C THR A 160 -0.41 -12.50 15.19
N GLN A 161 0.28 -11.82 14.26
CA GLN A 161 1.71 -12.06 14.02
C GLN A 161 2.60 -10.91 14.50
N ALA A 162 2.13 -9.66 14.47
CA ALA A 162 2.90 -8.52 15.01
C ALA A 162 2.54 -8.21 16.47
N LEU A 163 1.29 -8.42 16.87
CA LEU A 163 0.78 -8.24 18.22
C LEU A 163 0.54 -9.58 18.93
N ARG A 164 0.09 -9.51 20.18
CA ARG A 164 -0.38 -10.66 20.97
C ARG A 164 -1.89 -10.70 20.92
N TYR A 165 -2.42 -11.57 20.07
CA TYR A 165 -3.86 -11.82 20.02
C TYR A 165 -4.27 -12.87 21.04
N VAL A 166 -5.32 -12.58 21.80
CA VAL A 166 -6.05 -13.54 22.64
C VAL A 166 -7.52 -13.43 22.29
N GLU A 167 -8.07 -14.50 21.74
CA GLU A 167 -9.45 -14.56 21.24
C GLU A 167 -10.49 -14.25 22.31
N VAL A 168 -10.26 -14.74 23.54
CA VAL A 168 -11.15 -14.51 24.69
C VAL A 168 -10.32 -13.96 25.84
N PRO A 169 -10.19 -12.62 25.98
CA PRO A 169 -9.47 -12.03 27.09
C PRO A 169 -10.19 -12.36 28.39
N GLY A 170 -9.45 -12.97 29.33
CA GLY A 170 -9.94 -13.27 30.66
C GLY A 170 -9.95 -12.03 31.56
N ARG A 171 -9.60 -12.21 32.84
CA ARG A 171 -9.48 -11.09 33.78
C ARG A 171 -8.33 -10.15 33.37
N TYR A 172 -8.55 -8.84 33.51
CA TYR A 172 -7.47 -7.87 33.45
C TYR A 172 -6.41 -8.12 34.55
N ASP A 173 -5.14 -8.12 34.15
CA ASP A 173 -3.99 -8.20 35.06
C ASP A 173 -3.04 -7.03 34.81
N GLY A 174 -3.15 -6.00 35.65
CA GLY A 174 -2.32 -4.80 35.55
C GLY A 174 -0.86 -5.02 35.97
N CYS A 175 -0.53 -6.14 36.62
CA CYS A 175 0.82 -6.47 37.09
C CYS A 175 1.43 -7.64 36.32
N MET A 176 0.98 -7.88 35.08
CA MET A 176 1.50 -8.96 34.24
C MET A 176 3.02 -8.79 34.02
N PRO A 177 3.84 -9.85 34.19
CA PRO A 177 5.27 -9.76 33.98
C PRO A 177 5.61 -9.29 32.57
N TYR A 178 6.31 -8.16 32.46
CA TYR A 178 6.83 -7.64 31.19
C TYR A 178 8.29 -8.03 31.03
N LYS A 179 8.65 -8.61 29.88
CA LYS A 179 10.04 -8.76 29.46
C LYS A 179 10.35 -7.75 28.38
N LYS A 180 11.52 -7.11 28.44
CA LYS A 180 11.96 -6.19 27.38
C LYS A 180 11.94 -6.91 26.03
N GLY A 181 11.25 -6.34 25.06
CA GLY A 181 11.05 -6.95 23.72
C GLY A 181 9.74 -7.72 23.57
N ASP A 182 8.94 -7.83 24.64
CA ASP A 182 7.58 -8.32 24.56
C ASP A 182 6.74 -7.46 23.60
N ARG A 183 6.04 -8.13 22.68
CA ARG A 183 5.09 -7.51 21.74
C ARG A 183 3.90 -6.93 22.49
N ALA A 184 3.33 -5.86 21.96
CA ALA A 184 2.09 -5.27 22.47
C ALA A 184 0.90 -6.22 22.26
N TRP A 185 -0.15 -6.04 23.05
CA TRP A 185 -1.41 -6.77 22.92
C TRP A 185 -2.23 -6.23 21.75
N ALA A 186 -2.89 -7.14 21.03
CA ALA A 186 -3.93 -6.77 20.08
C ALA A 186 -5.16 -6.28 20.87
N THR A 187 -5.80 -5.22 20.37
CA THR A 187 -6.98 -4.58 20.98
C THR A 187 -8.28 -5.17 20.46
#